data_AF-A0A958TPJ2-F1
#
_entry.id   AF-A0A958TPJ2-F1
#
_cell.length_a   1.000
_cell.length_b   1.000
_cell.length_c   1.000
_cell.angle_alpha   90.00
_cell.angle_beta   90.00
_cell.angle_gamma   90.00
#
_symmetry.space_group_name_H-M   'P 1'
#
loop_
_entity.id
_entity.type
_entity.pdbx_description
1 polymer ?
#
loop_
_entity_poly.entity_id
_entity_poly.type
_entity_poly.pdbx_seq_one_letter_code
_entity_poly.pdbx_strand_id
1 'polypeptide(L)'
;MKKLLFCSIFLIVCAVPTTRAQNAEIVDYDRTIKKYFVVELTPKEAKLNPADRMKIQQEHMKNIKNLVLENKLVMAGPFEGGGGLFFLSVATKEEAETIIKEDPTVKNGLNT
;
A
#
# COMPACT_ATOMS: atom_id res chain seq x y z
N MET A 1 -66.87 29.01 -23.64
CA MET A 1 -65.59 29.69 -23.90
C MET A 1 -64.83 29.74 -22.58
N LYS A 2 -63.91 28.78 -22.35
CA LYS A 2 -62.46 29.01 -22.36
C LYS A 2 -62.00 30.20 -21.49
N LYS A 3 -61.45 29.89 -20.32
CA LYS A 3 -60.08 30.25 -19.85
C LYS A 3 -59.96 29.72 -18.42
N LEU A 4 -59.34 28.54 -18.29
CA LEU A 4 -57.94 28.35 -17.89
C LEU A 4 -57.75 28.76 -16.42
N LEU A 5 -57.66 27.77 -15.52
CA LEU A 5 -56.38 27.16 -15.11
C LEU A 5 -55.41 28.22 -14.62
N PHE A 6 -55.12 28.24 -13.32
CA PHE A 6 -53.78 28.22 -12.71
C PHE A 6 -53.95 28.39 -11.20
N CYS A 7 -53.06 27.80 -10.39
CA CYS A 7 -53.03 27.84 -8.91
C CYS A 7 -53.72 26.71 -8.13
N SER A 8 -53.81 25.49 -8.68
CA SER A 8 -54.01 24.28 -7.84
C SER A 8 -52.79 23.34 -7.82
N ILE A 9 -51.65 23.74 -8.39
CA ILE A 9 -50.42 22.92 -8.44
C ILE A 9 -49.37 23.53 -7.50
N PHE A 10 -49.66 23.56 -6.19
CA PHE A 10 -48.63 23.84 -5.17
C PHE A 10 -48.71 22.90 -3.97
N LEU A 11 -49.37 21.74 -4.13
CA LEU A 11 -49.68 20.83 -3.02
C LEU A 11 -49.27 19.38 -3.28
N ILE A 12 -48.36 19.13 -4.23
CA ILE A 12 -47.85 17.78 -4.52
C ILE A 12 -46.34 17.82 -4.84
N VAL A 13 -45.54 18.50 -4.00
CA VAL A 13 -44.07 18.40 -4.03
C VAL A 13 -43.52 18.19 -2.61
N CYS A 14 -44.21 17.40 -1.81
CA CYS A 14 -43.67 16.82 -0.58
C CYS A 14 -43.98 15.32 -0.60
N ALA A 15 -42.96 14.52 -0.31
CA ALA A 15 -42.99 13.05 -0.25
C ALA A 15 -42.81 12.30 -1.58
N VAL A 16 -41.70 12.56 -2.28
CA VAL A 16 -40.93 11.40 -2.73
C VAL A 16 -39.96 11.10 -1.60
N PRO A 17 -40.19 10.07 -0.77
CA PRO A 17 -39.10 9.53 0.01
C PRO A 17 -38.14 8.94 -1.01
N THR A 18 -37.10 9.69 -1.39
CA THR A 18 -35.87 9.08 -1.89
C THR A 18 -35.29 8.30 -0.73
N THR A 19 -35.84 7.13 -0.45
CA THR A 19 -35.14 6.05 0.23
C THR A 19 -34.03 5.64 -0.72
N ARG A 20 -32.97 6.43 -0.76
CA ARG A 20 -31.70 6.02 -1.33
C ARG A 20 -31.14 5.04 -0.31
N ALA A 21 -31.60 3.79 -0.38
CA ALA A 21 -30.94 2.70 0.30
C ALA A 21 -29.47 2.78 -0.13
N GLN A 22 -28.58 3.07 0.81
CA GLN A 22 -27.17 2.81 0.63
C GLN A 22 -27.07 1.29 0.55
N ASN A 23 -27.18 0.72 -0.65
CA ASN A 23 -26.69 -0.62 -0.88
C ASN A 23 -25.18 -0.52 -0.60
N ALA A 24 -24.77 -0.92 0.61
CA ALA A 24 -23.38 -1.07 0.93
C ALA A 24 -22.81 -2.02 -0.12
N GLU A 25 -21.85 -1.54 -0.89
CA GLU A 25 -21.16 -2.37 -1.86
C GLU A 25 -20.50 -3.49 -1.08
N ILE A 26 -20.93 -4.74 -1.32
CA ILE A 26 -20.29 -5.89 -0.70
C ILE A 26 -18.92 -6.00 -1.37
N VAL A 27 -17.89 -5.54 -0.66
CA VAL A 27 -16.51 -5.70 -1.11
C VAL A 27 -16.18 -7.19 -1.04
N ASP A 28 -16.16 -7.84 -2.21
CA ASP A 28 -15.69 -9.21 -2.36
C ASP A 28 -14.16 -9.20 -2.33
N TYR A 29 -13.58 -9.60 -1.20
CA TYR A 29 -12.14 -9.69 -1.02
C TYR A 29 -11.75 -11.10 -0.56
N ASP A 30 -10.52 -11.51 -0.89
CA ASP A 30 -9.96 -12.78 -0.46
C ASP A 30 -9.92 -12.87 1.08
N ARG A 31 -10.80 -13.70 1.66
CA ARG A 31 -10.89 -13.94 3.10
C ARG A 31 -9.86 -14.96 3.61
N THR A 32 -9.01 -15.49 2.72
CA THR A 32 -7.94 -16.42 3.10
C THR A 32 -6.96 -15.70 4.02
N ILE A 33 -6.82 -16.18 5.25
CA ILE A 33 -5.84 -15.64 6.19
C ILE A 33 -4.44 -16.00 5.68
N LYS A 34 -3.67 -14.98 5.32
CA LYS A 34 -2.28 -15.12 4.87
C LYS A 34 -1.34 -14.69 5.97
N LYS A 35 -0.19 -15.36 6.06
CA LYS A 35 0.91 -14.97 6.95
C LYS A 35 1.80 -13.99 6.20
N TYR A 36 2.14 -12.89 6.86
CA TYR A 36 3.08 -11.90 6.35
C TYR A 36 4.13 -11.60 7.40
N PHE A 37 5.32 -11.22 6.94
CA PHE A 37 6.36 -10.66 7.78
C PHE A 37 6.52 -9.19 7.45
N VAL A 38 6.37 -8.36 8.47
CA VAL A 38 6.59 -6.91 8.38
C VAL A 38 8.03 -6.64 8.79
N VAL A 39 8.75 -5.91 7.95
CA VAL A 39 10.13 -5.53 8.18
C VAL A 39 10.21 -4.01 8.13
N GLU A 40 10.80 -3.43 9.18
CA GLU A 40 11.21 -2.04 9.22
C GLU A 40 12.71 -1.96 8.94
N LEU A 41 13.09 -1.20 7.92
CA LEU A 41 14.46 -0.84 7.60
C LEU A 41 14.78 0.50 8.26
N THR A 42 15.68 0.49 9.24
CA THR A 42 16.07 1.71 9.96
C THR A 42 17.38 2.26 9.41
N PRO A 43 17.45 3.53 8.97
CA PRO A 43 18.68 4.11 8.44
C PRO A 43 19.79 4.16 9.47
N LYS A 44 21.03 4.01 8.99
CA LYS A 44 22.24 4.22 9.78
C LYS A 44 23.10 5.31 9.19
N GLU A 45 23.80 6.01 10.07
CA GLU A 45 24.86 6.93 9.68
C GLU A 45 26.01 6.13 9.05
N ALA A 46 26.26 6.40 7.76
CA ALA A 46 27.28 5.72 6.98
C ALA A 46 28.13 6.72 6.21
N LYS A 47 29.45 6.67 6.43
CA LYS A 47 30.44 7.49 5.74
C LYS A 47 30.77 6.87 4.38
N LEU A 48 29.84 6.98 3.44
CA LEU A 48 30.02 6.59 2.04
C LEU A 48 30.02 7.83 1.16
N ASN A 49 30.81 7.81 0.09
CA ASN A 49 30.71 8.85 -0.92
C ASN A 49 29.34 8.75 -1.65
N PRO A 50 28.89 9.82 -2.31
CA PRO A 50 27.60 9.83 -3.00
C PRO A 50 27.46 8.77 -4.10
N ALA A 51 28.55 8.44 -4.81
CA ALA A 51 28.53 7.47 -5.91
C ALA A 51 28.28 6.05 -5.40
N ASP A 52 28.96 5.64 -4.32
CA ASP A 52 28.78 4.33 -3.69
C ASP A 52 27.38 4.20 -3.10
N ARG A 53 26.89 5.26 -2.43
CA ARG A 53 25.52 5.29 -1.89
C ARG A 53 24.48 5.12 -3.00
N MET A 54 24.67 5.82 -4.13
CA MET A 54 23.77 5.69 -5.27
C MET A 54 23.79 4.29 -5.88
N LYS A 55 24.98 3.69 -6.01
CA LYS A 55 25.13 2.31 -6.51
C LYS A 55 24.41 1.30 -5.61
N ILE A 56 24.59 1.39 -4.29
CA ILE A 56 23.91 0.51 -3.33
C ILE A 56 22.38 0.68 -3.43
N GLN A 57 21.89 1.91 -3.56
CA GLN A 57 20.44 2.14 -3.74
C GLN A 57 19.92 1.56 -5.07
N GLN A 58 20.69 1.61 -6.16
CA GLN A 58 20.31 0.96 -7.41
C GLN A 58 20.23 -0.57 -7.26
N GLU A 59 21.19 -1.16 -6.55
CA GLU A 59 21.20 -2.59 -6.23
C GLU A 59 20.00 -2.96 -5.34
N HIS A 60 19.67 -2.14 -4.35
CA HIS A 60 18.47 -2.30 -3.52
C HIS A 60 17.18 -2.29 -4.34
N MET A 61 17.03 -1.33 -5.26
CA MET A 61 15.87 -1.30 -6.16
C MET A 61 15.82 -2.52 -7.09
N LYS A 62 16.96 -3.08 -7.50
CA LYS A 62 17.02 -4.34 -8.25
C LYS A 62 16.58 -5.52 -7.39
N ASN A 63 17.02 -5.58 -6.13
CA ASN A 63 16.59 -6.60 -5.16
C ASN A 63 15.06 -6.57 -4.97
N ILE A 64 14.47 -5.39 -4.74
CA ILE A 64 13.02 -5.21 -4.63
C ILE A 64 12.29 -5.78 -5.87
N LYS A 65 12.76 -5.45 -7.07
CA LYS A 65 12.16 -5.96 -8.32
C LYS A 65 12.22 -7.49 -8.39
N ASN A 66 13.33 -8.10 -8.00
CA ASN A 66 13.44 -9.56 -7.97
C ASN A 66 12.46 -10.18 -6.97
N LEU A 67 12.35 -9.63 -5.76
CA LEU A 67 11.41 -10.12 -4.75
C LEU A 67 9.95 -10.01 -5.18
N VAL A 68 9.59 -8.97 -5.95
CA VAL A 68 8.25 -8.85 -6.55
C VAL A 68 8.04 -9.94 -7.61
N LEU A 69 9.01 -10.18 -8.50
CA LEU A 69 8.93 -11.25 -9.52
C LEU A 69 8.83 -12.65 -8.90
N GLU A 70 9.46 -12.85 -7.75
CA GLU A 70 9.39 -14.09 -6.97
C GLU A 70 8.11 -14.21 -6.13
N ASN A 71 7.20 -13.21 -6.16
CA ASN A 71 6.01 -13.11 -5.32
C ASN A 71 6.31 -13.12 -3.81
N LYS A 72 7.52 -12.75 -3.40
CA LYS A 72 7.97 -12.71 -2.01
C LYS A 72 7.73 -11.35 -1.35
N LEU A 73 7.57 -10.28 -2.13
CA LEU A 73 7.33 -8.92 -1.64
C LEU A 73 5.97 -8.41 -2.13
N VAL A 74 5.07 -8.13 -1.18
CA VAL A 74 3.71 -7.64 -1.44
C VAL A 74 3.69 -6.13 -1.58
N MET A 75 4.46 -5.44 -0.73
CA MET A 75 4.55 -3.99 -0.68
C MET A 75 5.92 -3.59 -0.16
N ALA A 76 6.48 -2.52 -0.72
CA ALA A 76 7.62 -1.81 -0.18
C ALA A 76 7.42 -0.31 -0.30
N GLY A 77 7.94 0.45 0.66
CA GLY A 77 7.93 1.91 0.59
C GLY A 77 8.79 2.56 1.66
N PRO A 78 9.26 3.80 1.42
CA PRO A 78 9.93 4.59 2.44
C PRO A 78 8.94 5.13 3.47
N PHE A 79 9.41 5.33 4.70
CA PHE A 79 8.69 6.18 5.65
C PHE A 79 8.98 7.66 5.39
N GLU A 80 8.05 8.52 5.81
CA GLU A 80 8.31 9.95 5.90
C GLU A 80 9.42 10.18 6.95
N GLY A 81 10.51 10.86 6.57
CA GLY A 81 11.68 11.05 7.44
C GLY A 81 12.81 10.03 7.28
N GLY A 82 12.64 9.00 6.44
CA GLY A 82 13.69 8.04 6.10
C GLY A 82 13.40 6.62 6.60
N GLY A 83 14.21 5.67 6.13
CA GLY A 83 13.97 4.25 6.37
C GLY A 83 12.93 3.68 5.42
N GLY A 84 12.38 2.53 5.76
CA GLY A 84 11.34 1.93 4.95
C GLY A 84 10.71 0.68 5.54
N LEU A 85 9.75 0.16 4.79
CA LEU A 85 8.88 -0.93 5.19
C LEU A 85 8.84 -1.94 4.05
N PHE A 86 9.03 -3.23 4.37
CA PHE A 86 8.67 -4.34 3.48
C PHE A 86 7.54 -5.18 4.11
N PHE A 87 6.59 -5.59 3.27
CA PHE A 87 5.63 -6.65 3.56
C PHE A 87 6.01 -7.91 2.77
N LEU A 88 6.60 -8.89 3.45
CA LEU A 88 7.04 -10.15 2.83
C LEU A 88 5.97 -11.24 2.95
N SER A 89 5.80 -12.01 1.88
CA SER A 89 4.90 -13.16 1.77
C SER A 89 5.72 -14.46 1.69
N VAL A 90 6.36 -14.83 2.79
CA VAL A 90 7.22 -16.02 2.91
C VAL A 90 6.73 -16.97 4.00
N ALA A 91 7.24 -18.20 4.02
CA ALA A 91 6.68 -19.25 4.88
C ALA A 91 7.11 -19.11 6.35
N THR A 92 8.37 -18.72 6.59
CA THR A 92 8.98 -18.71 7.91
C THR A 92 9.74 -17.40 8.19
N LYS A 93 10.00 -17.16 9.49
CA LYS A 93 10.74 -15.98 9.93
C LYS A 93 12.19 -16.02 9.46
N GLU A 94 12.79 -17.21 9.44
CA GLU A 94 14.17 -17.44 9.04
C GLU A 94 14.38 -17.09 7.56
N GLU A 95 13.41 -17.40 6.71
CA GLU A 95 13.42 -16.98 5.30
C GLU A 95 13.34 -15.45 5.18
N ALA A 96 12.43 -14.82 5.92
CA ALA A 96 12.32 -13.35 5.94
C ALA A 96 13.64 -12.70 6.40
N GLU A 97 14.24 -13.18 7.49
CA GLU A 97 15.53 -12.68 7.98
C GLU A 97 16.65 -12.88 6.95
N THR A 98 16.66 -13.99 6.23
CA THR A 98 17.65 -14.27 5.18
C THR A 98 17.49 -13.28 4.03
N ILE A 99 16.26 -13.04 3.56
CA ILE A 99 15.98 -12.06 2.51
C ILE A 99 16.48 -10.66 2.90
N ILE A 100 16.22 -10.23 4.14
CA ILE A 100 16.59 -8.88 4.60
C ILE A 100 18.09 -8.76 4.84
N LYS A 101 18.75 -9.80 5.38
CA LYS A 101 20.22 -9.83 5.51
C LYS A 101 20.91 -9.75 4.16
N GLU A 102 20.26 -10.18 3.09
CA GLU A 102 20.76 -10.11 1.72
C GLU A 102 20.49 -8.78 1.03
N ASP A 103 19.66 -7.90 1.61
CA ASP A 103 19.38 -6.59 1.05
C ASP A 103 20.66 -5.74 0.93
N PRO A 104 20.95 -5.13 -0.23
CA PRO A 104 22.17 -4.33 -0.43
C PRO A 104 22.34 -3.20 0.59
N THR A 105 21.25 -2.58 1.06
CA THR A 105 21.33 -1.52 2.07
C THR A 105 21.69 -2.07 3.44
N VAL A 106 21.22 -3.26 3.79
CA VAL A 106 21.55 -3.92 5.06
C VAL A 106 22.99 -4.44 5.04
N LYS A 107 23.39 -5.14 3.97
CA LYS A 107 24.76 -5.66 3.79
C LYS A 107 25.83 -4.59 3.87
N ASN A 108 25.54 -3.41 3.32
CA ASN A 108 26.48 -2.28 3.32
C ASN A 108 26.29 -1.35 4.51
N GLY A 109 25.44 -1.71 5.48
CA GLY A 109 25.24 -0.95 6.71
C GLY A 109 24.58 0.42 6.53
N LEU A 110 23.84 0.63 5.43
CA LEU A 110 22.98 1.79 5.24
C LEU A 110 21.67 1.68 6.03
N ASN A 111 21.16 0.46 6.20
CA ASN A 111 20.00 0.16 7.03
C ASN A 111 20.32 -0.99 8.01
N THR A 112 19.50 -1.13 9.05
CA THR A 112 19.41 -2.32 9.91
C THR A 112 17.99 -2.84 9.97
#